data_AF-X1L053-F1
#
_entry.id   AF-X1L053-F1
#
_cell.length_a   1.000
_cell.length_b   1.000
_cell.length_c   1.000
_cell.angle_alpha   90.00
_cell.angle_beta   90.00
_cell.angle_gamma   90.00
#
_symmetry.space_group_name_H-M   'P 1'
#
loop_
_entity.id
_entity.type
_entity.pdbx_description
1 polymer ?
#
loop_
_entity_poly.entity_id
_entity_poly.type
_entity_poly.pdbx_seq_one_letter_code
_entity_poly.pdbx_strand_id
1 'polypeptide(L)'
;MQLIEHSDSPRYVRLHDDDNVVVVVNDGGLGEGARFADGLTLVEGVPQSHKVATVAIAKGEPVRRYGQIIGYALEDLHQGSWVQESQLAMPSAPELDSLPRCDAVPHPLPPLEGFTFEGYRNADGTVGTRNILGITTTVQCVTGVLEHAVKRIRSELLPKYPNVDDVVAITHSYGCGVAINARDAYIPIRTVRNLARNPNLGGEALVISLGCEKLQAGQVMHENDPSVDLSDPWLYRLQDASLGFVEMIEQIMALAETRLKKLDLRRRETVPASELILGMQCGGSDAFSGITANPALGYAADLLVRAG
;
A
#
# COMPACT_ATOMS: atom_id res chain seq x y z
N MET A 1 -32.22 -17.29 10.65
CA MET A 1 -31.39 -16.10 10.48
C MET A 1 -31.75 -15.14 11.60
N GLN A 2 -31.01 -15.21 12.71
CA GLN A 2 -31.22 -14.34 13.87
C GLN A 2 -30.88 -12.92 13.42
N LEU A 3 -31.86 -12.03 13.43
CA LEU A 3 -31.65 -10.61 13.19
C LEU A 3 -30.64 -10.13 14.25
N ILE A 4 -29.62 -9.40 13.81
CA ILE A 4 -28.62 -8.76 14.69
C ILE A 4 -29.40 -7.95 15.74
N GLU A 5 -29.20 -8.24 17.02
CA GLU A 5 -29.80 -7.46 18.11
C GLU A 5 -29.51 -5.97 17.90
N HIS A 6 -30.55 -5.15 18.11
CA HIS A 6 -30.71 -3.75 17.74
C HIS A 6 -29.43 -2.89 17.69
N SER A 7 -29.38 -1.97 16.72
CA SER A 7 -28.33 -0.94 16.54
C SER A 7 -27.97 -0.17 17.83
N ASP A 8 -28.90 -0.11 18.78
CA ASP A 8 -28.80 0.77 19.95
C ASP A 8 -28.43 0.02 21.24
N SER A 9 -28.28 -1.32 21.21
CA SER A 9 -27.79 -2.04 22.41
C SER A 9 -26.34 -1.64 22.71
N PRO A 10 -25.94 -1.45 23.98
CA PRO A 10 -24.55 -1.20 24.36
C PRO A 10 -23.60 -2.29 23.85
N ARG A 11 -22.58 -1.89 23.09
CA ARG A 11 -21.60 -2.77 22.44
C ARG A 11 -20.19 -2.23 22.64
N TYR A 12 -19.27 -3.16 22.85
CA TYR A 12 -17.85 -2.89 22.85
C TYR A 12 -17.10 -3.92 21.99
N VAL A 13 -15.84 -3.62 21.66
CA VAL A 13 -14.90 -4.58 21.09
C VAL A 13 -13.77 -4.83 22.07
N ARG A 14 -13.52 -6.11 22.35
CA ARG A 14 -12.35 -6.64 23.04
C ARG A 14 -11.44 -7.28 22.00
N LEU A 15 -10.14 -6.98 22.05
CA LEU A 15 -9.19 -7.39 21.00
C LEU A 15 -8.44 -8.65 21.38
N HIS A 16 -8.21 -8.84 22.67
CA HIS A 16 -7.55 -10.01 23.23
C HIS A 16 -8.19 -10.38 24.57
N ASP A 17 -8.15 -11.66 24.93
CA ASP A 17 -8.76 -12.15 26.17
C ASP A 17 -8.12 -11.50 27.42
N ASP A 18 -6.79 -11.31 27.40
CA ASP A 18 -6.01 -10.65 28.45
C ASP A 18 -6.23 -9.12 28.57
N ASP A 19 -7.04 -8.51 27.70
CA ASP A 19 -7.30 -7.08 27.78
C ASP A 19 -8.07 -6.74 29.07
N ASN A 20 -7.75 -5.61 29.69
CA ASN A 20 -8.54 -5.10 30.82
C ASN A 20 -9.28 -3.80 30.48
N VAL A 21 -9.20 -3.39 29.21
CA VAL A 21 -10.00 -2.32 28.62
C VAL A 21 -10.64 -2.77 27.31
N VAL A 22 -11.81 -2.22 27.00
CA VAL A 22 -12.55 -2.46 25.75
C VAL A 22 -12.93 -1.14 25.09
N VAL A 23 -13.24 -1.16 23.79
CA VAL A 23 -13.58 0.06 23.04
C VAL A 23 -15.09 0.12 22.78
N VAL A 24 -15.74 1.22 23.15
CA VAL A 24 -17.16 1.46 22.84
C VAL A 24 -17.35 1.74 21.36
N VAL A 25 -18.30 1.04 20.72
CA VAL A 25 -18.53 1.12 19.26
C VAL A 25 -19.88 1.72 18.87
N ASN A 26 -20.75 2.01 19.84
CA ASN A 26 -22.01 2.70 19.61
C ASN A 26 -21.79 4.09 19.01
N ASP A 27 -22.60 4.45 18.02
CA ASP A 27 -22.59 5.78 17.43
C ASP A 27 -22.93 6.84 18.48
N GLY A 28 -22.13 7.91 18.56
CA GLY A 28 -22.26 8.93 19.61
C GLY A 28 -21.79 8.50 21.02
N GLY A 29 -21.43 7.24 21.24
CA GLY A 29 -21.01 6.71 22.54
C GLY A 29 -22.16 6.18 23.39
N LEU A 30 -21.93 6.10 24.70
CA LEU A 30 -22.89 5.59 25.68
C LEU A 30 -22.92 6.49 26.93
N GLY A 31 -24.09 6.64 27.54
CA GLY A 31 -24.26 7.39 28.78
C GLY A 31 -23.95 6.59 30.05
N GLU A 32 -23.88 7.29 31.17
CA GLU A 32 -23.79 6.69 32.51
C GLU A 32 -24.93 5.68 32.75
N GLY A 33 -24.61 4.56 33.40
CA GLY A 33 -25.57 3.49 33.69
C GLY A 33 -25.88 2.56 32.51
N ALA A 34 -25.33 2.82 31.32
CA ALA A 34 -25.45 1.88 30.20
C ALA A 34 -24.84 0.53 30.58
N ARG A 35 -25.58 -0.55 30.30
CA ARG A 35 -25.23 -1.92 30.70
C ARG A 35 -25.02 -2.81 29.48
N PHE A 36 -23.86 -3.45 29.40
CA PHE A 36 -23.51 -4.42 28.35
C PHE A 36 -24.09 -5.80 28.69
N ALA A 37 -24.14 -6.68 27.68
CA ALA A 37 -24.73 -8.01 27.79
C ALA A 37 -24.02 -8.92 28.82
N ASP A 38 -22.72 -8.70 29.06
CA ASP A 38 -21.91 -9.41 30.04
C ASP A 38 -22.08 -8.88 31.49
N GLY A 39 -22.88 -7.83 31.66
CA GLY A 39 -23.15 -7.20 32.95
C GLY A 39 -22.27 -6.00 33.29
N LEU A 40 -21.23 -5.68 32.49
CA LEU A 40 -20.46 -4.44 32.66
C LEU A 40 -21.41 -3.23 32.60
N THR A 41 -21.25 -2.28 33.52
CA THR A 41 -22.10 -1.10 33.61
C THR A 41 -21.21 0.14 33.67
N LEU A 42 -21.51 1.15 32.85
CA LEU A 42 -20.75 2.39 32.82
C LEU A 42 -21.05 3.25 34.05
N VAL A 43 -20.00 3.83 34.63
CA VAL A 43 -20.12 4.76 35.79
C VAL A 43 -20.13 6.23 35.37
N GLU A 44 -19.91 6.51 34.09
CA GLU A 44 -19.92 7.84 33.47
C GLU A 44 -20.23 7.70 31.97
N GLY A 45 -20.40 8.84 31.28
CA GLY A 45 -20.56 8.85 29.82
C GLY A 45 -19.23 8.54 29.12
N VAL A 46 -19.26 7.60 28.16
CA VAL A 46 -18.08 7.21 27.39
C VAL A 46 -18.33 7.49 25.90
N PRO A 47 -17.56 8.39 25.28
CA PRO A 47 -17.72 8.69 23.87
C PRO A 47 -17.41 7.47 22.99
N GLN A 48 -17.94 7.48 21.76
CA GLN A 48 -17.59 6.49 20.74
C GLN A 48 -16.06 6.39 20.62
N SER A 49 -15.56 5.17 20.36
CA SER A 49 -14.16 4.84 20.13
C SER A 49 -13.21 5.00 21.33
N HIS A 50 -13.75 5.31 22.51
CA HIS A 50 -12.98 5.42 23.73
C HIS A 50 -12.98 4.12 24.55
N LYS A 51 -12.00 4.05 25.45
CA LYS A 51 -11.70 2.87 26.26
C LYS A 51 -12.54 2.86 27.53
N VAL A 52 -13.02 1.68 27.92
CA VAL A 52 -13.70 1.42 29.19
C VAL A 52 -12.95 0.35 29.95
N ALA A 53 -12.69 0.58 31.24
CA ALA A 53 -12.09 -0.43 32.10
C ALA A 53 -13.09 -1.56 32.37
N THR A 54 -12.70 -2.81 32.11
CA THR A 54 -13.58 -3.97 32.36
C THR A 54 -13.41 -4.57 33.74
N VAL A 55 -12.42 -4.10 34.50
CA VAL A 55 -12.14 -4.44 35.90
C VAL A 55 -11.64 -3.19 36.60
N ALA A 56 -11.56 -3.21 37.94
CA ALA A 56 -10.83 -2.17 38.65
C ALA A 56 -9.32 -2.32 38.39
N ILE A 57 -8.64 -1.21 38.08
CA ILE A 57 -7.19 -1.17 37.80
C ILE A 57 -6.57 -0.18 38.79
N ALA A 58 -5.79 -0.68 39.74
CA ALA A 58 -5.17 0.16 40.74
C ALA A 58 -4.08 1.06 40.13
N LYS A 59 -3.77 2.18 40.79
CA LYS A 59 -2.64 3.03 40.43
C LYS A 59 -1.36 2.22 40.30
N GLY A 60 -0.65 2.40 39.18
CA GLY A 60 0.59 1.71 38.85
C GLY A 60 0.40 0.35 38.16
N GLU A 61 -0.82 -0.19 38.11
CA GLU A 61 -1.12 -1.44 37.42
C GLU A 61 -1.20 -1.23 35.89
N PRO A 62 -0.89 -2.27 35.10
CA PRO A 62 -0.88 -2.17 33.64
C PRO A 62 -2.29 -2.08 33.06
N VAL A 63 -2.47 -1.19 32.10
CA VAL A 63 -3.60 -1.17 31.18
C VAL A 63 -3.24 -1.96 29.92
N ARG A 64 -4.07 -2.94 29.58
CA ARG A 64 -3.82 -3.94 28.54
C ARG A 64 -4.82 -3.84 27.41
N ARG A 65 -4.31 -3.75 26.19
CA ARG A 65 -5.06 -3.76 24.93
C ARG A 65 -4.24 -4.50 23.88
N TYR A 66 -4.88 -5.29 23.02
CA TYR A 66 -4.19 -6.21 22.08
C TYR A 66 -3.32 -7.26 22.79
N GLY A 67 -3.64 -7.60 24.04
CA GLY A 67 -2.83 -8.48 24.89
C GLY A 67 -1.52 -7.85 25.37
N GLN A 68 -1.26 -6.59 25.03
CA GLN A 68 -0.02 -5.88 25.37
C GLN A 68 -0.27 -4.75 26.36
N ILE A 69 0.75 -4.41 27.14
CA ILE A 69 0.70 -3.24 28.04
C ILE A 69 0.80 -1.98 27.18
N ILE A 70 -0.24 -1.15 27.23
CA ILE A 70 -0.28 0.14 26.52
C ILE A 70 0.04 1.33 27.44
N GLY A 71 0.04 1.11 28.75
CA GLY A 71 0.29 2.14 29.75
C GLY A 71 0.13 1.60 31.16
N TYR A 72 0.47 2.42 32.15
CA TYR A 72 0.23 2.15 33.56
C TYR A 72 -0.72 3.21 34.12
N ALA A 73 -1.67 2.82 34.97
CA ALA A 73 -2.64 3.75 35.53
C ALA A 73 -1.96 4.77 36.45
N LEU A 74 -2.21 6.07 36.27
CA LEU A 74 -1.67 7.15 37.11
C LEU A 74 -2.45 7.33 38.42
N GLU A 75 -3.66 6.79 38.46
CA GLU A 75 -4.62 6.79 39.56
C GLU A 75 -5.45 5.50 39.52
N ASP A 76 -6.28 5.27 40.54
CA ASP A 76 -7.18 4.11 40.54
C ASP A 76 -8.29 4.30 39.49
N LEU A 77 -8.45 3.32 38.60
CA LEU A 77 -9.50 3.29 37.58
C LEU A 77 -10.59 2.28 38.00
N HIS A 78 -11.83 2.73 38.05
CA HIS A 78 -12.95 1.88 38.43
C HIS A 78 -13.43 1.03 37.24
N GLN A 79 -13.95 -0.17 37.52
CA GLN A 79 -14.66 -0.93 36.50
C GLN A 79 -15.81 -0.09 35.93
N GLY A 80 -15.92 -0.02 34.61
CA GLY A 80 -16.93 0.77 33.91
C GLY A 80 -16.56 2.24 33.70
N SER A 81 -15.40 2.72 34.16
CA SER A 81 -14.97 4.11 33.96
C SER A 81 -14.37 4.33 32.56
N TRP A 82 -14.43 5.58 32.11
CA TRP A 82 -13.75 6.00 30.89
C TRP A 82 -12.24 6.07 31.15
N VAL A 83 -11.46 5.32 30.37
CA VAL A 83 -9.99 5.36 30.44
C VAL A 83 -9.43 6.36 29.43
N GLN A 84 -9.02 7.53 29.94
CA GLN A 84 -8.46 8.64 29.18
C GLN A 84 -6.94 8.54 29.03
N GLU A 85 -6.39 9.20 28.01
CA GLU A 85 -4.93 9.24 27.78
C GLU A 85 -4.18 9.92 28.94
N SER A 86 -4.76 10.98 29.51
CA SER A 86 -4.22 11.72 30.66
C SER A 86 -4.06 10.88 31.93
N GLN A 87 -4.73 9.73 32.00
CA GLN A 87 -4.69 8.81 33.14
C GLN A 87 -3.65 7.70 32.96
N LEU A 88 -2.93 7.67 31.84
CA LEU A 88 -1.97 6.63 31.51
C LEU A 88 -0.55 7.18 31.43
N ALA A 89 0.36 6.53 32.14
CA ALA A 89 1.79 6.66 31.90
C ALA A 89 2.20 5.72 30.77
N MET A 90 2.71 6.28 29.67
CA MET A 90 3.26 5.49 28.56
C MET A 90 4.53 4.75 29.02
N PRO A 91 4.69 3.45 28.68
CA PRO A 91 5.91 2.72 28.98
C PRO A 91 7.08 3.29 28.18
N SER A 92 8.27 3.37 28.79
CA SER A 92 9.50 3.69 28.05
C SER A 92 9.80 2.58 27.05
N ALA A 93 10.04 2.96 25.79
CA ALA A 93 10.47 2.01 24.78
C ALA A 93 11.87 1.46 25.14
N PRO A 94 12.08 0.13 25.09
CA PRO A 94 13.40 -0.45 25.26
C PRO A 94 14.32 -0.09 24.08
N GLU A 95 15.63 -0.17 24.30
CA GLU A 95 16.62 0.05 23.24
C GLU A 95 16.52 -1.04 22.17
N LEU A 96 16.77 -0.68 20.90
CA LEU A 96 16.64 -1.60 19.76
C LEU A 96 17.50 -2.87 19.94
N ASP A 97 18.76 -2.71 20.37
CA ASP A 97 19.69 -3.83 20.57
C ASP A 97 19.34 -4.72 21.77
N SER A 98 18.44 -4.25 22.64
CA SER A 98 17.93 -5.01 23.78
C SER A 98 16.67 -5.80 23.47
N LEU A 99 16.02 -5.54 22.32
CA LEU A 99 14.83 -6.26 21.92
C LEU A 99 15.16 -7.73 21.67
N PRO A 100 14.38 -8.67 22.24
CA PRO A 100 14.55 -10.09 21.94
C PRO A 100 14.30 -10.33 20.45
N ARG A 101 15.16 -11.15 19.82
CA ARG A 101 14.85 -11.65 18.48
C ARG A 101 13.63 -12.56 18.60
N CYS A 102 12.58 -12.26 17.83
CA CYS A 102 11.40 -13.10 17.79
C CYS A 102 11.76 -14.42 17.10
N ASP A 103 11.98 -15.46 17.89
CA ASP A 103 12.18 -16.85 17.46
C ASP A 103 10.89 -17.68 17.59
N ALA A 104 9.81 -17.07 18.09
CA ALA A 104 8.46 -17.63 18.14
C ALA A 104 7.82 -17.64 16.73
N VAL A 105 8.39 -18.44 15.83
CA VAL A 105 7.84 -18.64 14.49
C VAL A 105 6.55 -19.48 14.62
N PRO A 106 5.38 -18.96 14.22
CA PRO A 106 4.14 -19.70 14.30
C PRO A 106 4.20 -20.95 13.40
N HIS A 107 3.48 -22.00 13.79
CA HIS A 107 3.35 -23.18 12.94
C HIS A 107 2.70 -22.79 11.60
N PRO A 108 3.24 -23.26 10.46
CA PRO A 108 2.61 -23.03 9.17
C PRO A 108 1.17 -23.53 9.16
N LEU A 109 0.25 -22.68 8.71
CA LEU A 109 -1.14 -23.05 8.49
C LEU A 109 -1.26 -23.94 7.24
N PRO A 110 -2.29 -24.79 7.13
CA PRO A 110 -2.50 -25.59 5.91
C PRO A 110 -2.62 -24.71 4.66
N PRO A 111 -1.95 -25.05 3.55
CA PRO A 111 -1.98 -24.27 2.33
C PRO A 111 -3.40 -24.19 1.75
N LEU A 112 -3.65 -23.14 0.98
CA LEU A 112 -4.88 -22.93 0.22
C LEU A 112 -4.60 -23.15 -1.26
N GLU A 113 -5.17 -24.22 -1.82
CA GLU A 113 -4.96 -24.61 -3.22
C GLU A 113 -6.20 -24.29 -4.07
N GLY A 114 -6.00 -24.15 -5.39
CA GLY A 114 -7.09 -23.97 -6.35
C GLY A 114 -7.66 -22.56 -6.46
N PHE A 115 -7.13 -21.58 -5.69
CA PHE A 115 -7.48 -20.18 -5.85
C PHE A 115 -6.71 -19.57 -7.02
N THR A 116 -7.44 -18.90 -7.91
CA THR A 116 -6.91 -18.31 -9.14
C THR A 116 -7.42 -16.89 -9.35
N PHE A 117 -6.76 -16.14 -10.23
CA PHE A 117 -7.26 -14.88 -10.76
C PHE A 117 -6.92 -14.74 -12.24
N GLU A 118 -7.65 -13.87 -12.93
CA GLU A 118 -7.40 -13.54 -14.34
C GLU A 118 -6.32 -12.47 -14.43
N GLY A 119 -5.09 -12.86 -14.80
CA GLY A 119 -3.91 -11.99 -14.83
C GLY A 119 -3.21 -11.95 -16.18
N TYR A 120 -2.35 -10.95 -16.40
CA TYR A 120 -1.53 -10.83 -17.60
C TYR A 120 -0.13 -11.38 -17.33
N ARG A 121 0.17 -12.57 -17.85
CA ARG A 121 1.49 -13.18 -17.71
C ARG A 121 2.54 -12.38 -18.51
N ASN A 122 3.71 -12.20 -17.91
CA ASN A 122 4.87 -11.53 -18.51
C ASN A 122 5.94 -12.55 -18.92
N ALA A 123 6.86 -12.14 -19.78
CA ALA A 123 7.95 -13.00 -20.25
C ALA A 123 8.93 -13.41 -19.13
N ASP A 124 9.06 -12.60 -18.08
CA ASP A 124 9.90 -12.87 -16.90
C ASP A 124 9.23 -13.78 -15.86
N GLY A 125 8.00 -14.24 -16.14
CA GLY A 125 7.21 -15.10 -15.26
C GLY A 125 6.25 -14.36 -14.33
N THR A 126 6.43 -13.05 -14.12
CA THR A 126 5.55 -12.25 -13.26
C THR A 126 4.15 -12.10 -13.87
N VAL A 127 3.17 -11.75 -13.03
CA VAL A 127 1.78 -11.54 -13.49
C VAL A 127 1.28 -10.15 -13.12
N GLY A 128 0.83 -9.39 -14.13
CA GLY A 128 0.14 -8.12 -13.95
C GLY A 128 -1.36 -8.31 -13.69
N THR A 129 -1.94 -7.47 -12.83
CA THR A 129 -3.40 -7.37 -12.63
C THR A 129 -4.05 -6.35 -13.57
N ARG A 130 -3.22 -5.52 -14.23
CA ARG A 130 -3.56 -4.52 -15.24
C ARG A 130 -2.59 -4.61 -16.42
N ASN A 131 -2.99 -4.05 -17.54
CA ASN A 131 -2.22 -3.94 -18.77
C ASN A 131 -2.04 -2.47 -19.12
N ILE A 132 -0.97 -1.85 -18.63
CA ILE A 132 -0.75 -0.40 -18.65
C ILE A 132 0.49 -0.06 -19.46
N LEU A 133 0.44 0.99 -20.27
CA LEU A 133 1.65 1.59 -20.83
C LEU A 133 2.29 2.52 -19.79
N GLY A 134 3.45 2.14 -19.26
CA GLY A 134 4.23 2.99 -18.36
C GLY A 134 5.25 3.82 -19.15
N ILE A 135 5.33 5.13 -18.88
CA ILE A 135 6.35 6.00 -19.45
C ILE A 135 7.12 6.65 -18.32
N THR A 136 8.34 6.17 -18.06
CA THR A 136 9.21 6.71 -17.01
C THR A 136 10.11 7.81 -17.55
N THR A 137 10.53 8.72 -16.67
CA THR A 137 11.52 9.75 -17.01
C THR A 137 12.88 9.42 -16.42
N THR A 138 13.93 10.08 -16.89
CA THR A 138 15.27 10.07 -16.26
C THR A 138 15.54 11.35 -15.47
N VAL A 139 14.68 12.37 -15.62
CA VAL A 139 14.84 13.69 -15.01
C VAL A 139 13.52 14.46 -14.95
N GLN A 140 13.38 15.39 -14.01
CA GLN A 140 12.18 16.23 -13.87
C GLN A 140 11.95 17.19 -15.05
N CYS A 141 13.01 17.61 -15.76
CA CYS A 141 12.92 18.62 -16.81
C CYS A 141 12.03 18.20 -18.00
N VAL A 142 11.75 16.91 -18.16
CA VAL A 142 10.87 16.40 -19.24
C VAL A 142 9.40 16.34 -18.84
N THR A 143 9.07 16.50 -17.54
CA THR A 143 7.73 16.23 -16.99
C THR A 143 6.63 16.98 -17.73
N GLY A 144 6.80 18.28 -18.02
CA GLY A 144 5.78 19.07 -18.72
C GLY A 144 5.51 18.60 -20.16
N VAL A 145 6.55 18.17 -20.89
CA VAL A 145 6.39 17.61 -22.24
C VAL A 145 5.69 16.26 -22.17
N LEU A 146 6.07 15.41 -21.20
CA LEU A 146 5.47 14.09 -21.02
C LEU A 146 4.00 14.18 -20.58
N GLU A 147 3.64 15.09 -19.68
CA GLU A 147 2.24 15.32 -19.28
C GLU A 147 1.36 15.68 -20.48
N HIS A 148 1.86 16.55 -21.36
CA HIS A 148 1.15 16.91 -22.59
C HIS A 148 1.03 15.70 -23.54
N ALA A 149 2.11 14.93 -23.73
CA ALA A 149 2.08 13.73 -24.56
C ALA A 149 1.10 12.68 -24.00
N VAL A 150 1.15 12.35 -22.70
CA VAL A 150 0.26 11.36 -22.07
C VAL A 150 -1.21 11.77 -22.17
N LYS A 151 -1.52 13.07 -22.04
CA LYS A 151 -2.87 13.56 -22.28
C LYS A 151 -3.35 13.25 -23.70
N ARG A 152 -2.50 13.51 -24.70
CA ARG A 152 -2.81 13.21 -26.11
C ARG A 152 -2.88 11.71 -26.38
N ILE A 153 -1.98 10.90 -25.83
CA ILE A 153 -2.01 9.44 -25.95
C ILE A 153 -3.35 8.91 -25.42
N ARG A 154 -3.77 9.35 -24.23
CA ARG A 154 -5.06 8.94 -23.63
C ARG A 154 -6.27 9.36 -24.46
N SER A 155 -6.27 10.52 -25.11
CA SER A 155 -7.41 11.00 -25.90
C SER A 155 -7.43 10.51 -27.35
N GLU A 156 -6.26 10.32 -27.98
CA GLU A 156 -6.12 10.06 -29.42
C GLU A 156 -5.75 8.61 -29.76
N LEU A 157 -4.96 7.95 -28.90
CA LEU A 157 -4.45 6.59 -29.16
C LEU A 157 -5.16 5.54 -28.33
N LEU A 158 -5.24 5.71 -27.00
CA LEU A 158 -5.80 4.70 -26.09
C LEU A 158 -7.19 4.20 -26.49
N PRO A 159 -8.15 5.02 -27.00
CA PRO A 159 -9.45 4.53 -27.44
C PRO A 159 -9.41 3.53 -28.60
N LYS A 160 -8.28 3.45 -29.33
CA LYS A 160 -8.06 2.48 -30.43
C LYS A 160 -7.58 1.12 -29.93
N TYR A 161 -7.20 1.00 -28.66
CA TYR A 161 -6.55 -0.16 -28.05
C TYR A 161 -7.33 -0.62 -26.81
N PRO A 162 -8.51 -1.23 -27.00
CA PRO A 162 -9.47 -1.50 -25.91
C PRO A 162 -8.99 -2.51 -24.86
N ASN A 163 -7.90 -3.26 -25.11
CA ASN A 163 -7.34 -4.20 -24.14
C ASN A 163 -6.22 -3.58 -23.29
N VAL A 164 -5.94 -2.28 -23.47
CA VAL A 164 -4.99 -1.51 -22.63
C VAL A 164 -5.78 -0.71 -21.60
N ASP A 165 -5.48 -0.90 -20.32
CA ASP A 165 -6.23 -0.31 -19.22
C ASP A 165 -5.96 1.20 -19.06
N ASP A 166 -4.70 1.63 -19.22
CA ASP A 166 -4.31 3.04 -19.08
C ASP A 166 -2.90 3.30 -19.66
N VAL A 167 -2.52 4.58 -19.72
CA VAL A 167 -1.17 5.09 -19.94
C VAL A 167 -0.76 5.97 -18.77
N VAL A 168 0.34 5.65 -18.09
CA VAL A 168 0.79 6.32 -16.86
C VAL A 168 2.19 6.91 -17.03
N ALA A 169 2.34 8.20 -16.71
CA ALA A 169 3.64 8.84 -16.55
C ALA A 169 4.22 8.52 -15.16
N ILE A 170 5.44 8.00 -15.12
CA ILE A 170 6.19 7.73 -13.88
C ILE A 170 7.28 8.80 -13.78
N THR A 171 6.95 9.90 -13.08
CA THR A 171 7.83 11.07 -12.97
C THR A 171 8.51 11.13 -11.60
N HIS A 172 9.70 11.73 -11.55
CA HIS A 172 10.46 11.93 -10.32
C HIS A 172 11.35 13.18 -10.41
N SER A 173 11.81 13.66 -9.26
CA SER A 173 12.73 14.82 -9.16
C SER A 173 14.21 14.46 -9.32
N TYR A 174 14.56 13.17 -9.20
CA TYR A 174 15.94 12.71 -9.32
C TYR A 174 16.50 12.86 -10.75
N GLY A 175 17.83 12.97 -10.91
CA GLY A 175 18.52 12.91 -12.21
C GLY A 175 19.25 14.18 -12.67
N CYS A 176 18.82 15.38 -12.25
CA CYS A 176 19.53 16.64 -12.58
C CYS A 176 20.34 17.14 -11.36
N GLY A 177 21.59 17.57 -11.58
CA GLY A 177 22.40 18.15 -10.50
C GLY A 177 22.70 17.22 -9.31
N VAL A 178 22.45 15.91 -9.46
CA VAL A 178 22.65 14.91 -8.42
C VAL A 178 24.05 14.30 -8.51
N ALA A 179 24.65 14.03 -7.35
CA ALA A 179 25.81 13.15 -7.26
C ALA A 179 25.37 11.70 -7.47
N ILE A 180 25.27 11.27 -8.74
CA ILE A 180 24.77 9.95 -9.15
C ILE A 180 25.54 8.76 -8.52
N ASN A 181 26.76 9.03 -8.05
CA ASN A 181 27.65 8.06 -7.40
C ASN A 181 27.81 8.31 -5.87
N ALA A 182 26.96 9.13 -5.26
CA ALA A 182 26.97 9.32 -3.81
C ALA A 182 26.49 8.05 -3.07
N ARG A 183 26.88 7.92 -1.79
CA ARG A 183 26.63 6.73 -0.96
C ARG A 183 25.21 6.16 -1.07
N ASP A 184 24.19 7.01 -1.02
CA ASP A 184 22.78 6.60 -1.00
C ASP A 184 22.04 6.86 -2.32
N ALA A 185 22.76 7.24 -3.39
CA ALA A 185 22.19 7.45 -4.72
C ALA A 185 21.54 6.18 -5.30
N TYR A 186 21.96 5.00 -4.83
CA TYR A 186 21.36 3.73 -5.24
C TYR A 186 19.87 3.62 -4.90
N ILE A 187 19.38 4.30 -3.85
CA ILE A 187 17.97 4.23 -3.42
C ILE A 187 17.04 4.78 -4.50
N PRO A 188 17.11 6.05 -4.91
CA PRO A 188 16.23 6.59 -5.96
C PRO A 188 16.44 5.88 -7.31
N ILE A 189 17.67 5.53 -7.67
CA ILE A 189 17.96 4.78 -8.91
C ILE A 189 17.23 3.43 -8.90
N ARG A 190 17.34 2.67 -7.80
CA ARG A 190 16.66 1.38 -7.65
C ARG A 190 15.14 1.53 -7.63
N THR A 191 14.61 2.58 -7.01
CA THR A 191 13.16 2.86 -7.00
C THR A 191 12.63 3.10 -8.41
N VAL A 192 13.24 4.01 -9.17
CA VAL A 192 12.81 4.33 -10.53
C VAL A 192 12.91 3.11 -11.44
N ARG A 193 14.05 2.38 -11.36
CA ARG A 193 14.23 1.11 -12.08
C ARG A 193 13.12 0.11 -11.74
N ASN A 194 12.82 -0.11 -10.47
CA ASN A 194 11.83 -1.12 -10.08
C ASN A 194 10.39 -0.70 -10.42
N LEU A 195 10.08 0.59 -10.46
CA LEU A 195 8.78 1.07 -10.95
C LEU A 195 8.59 0.78 -12.44
N ALA A 196 9.63 0.96 -13.25
CA ALA A 196 9.62 0.62 -14.67
C ALA A 196 9.48 -0.89 -14.95
N ARG A 197 9.68 -1.73 -13.92
CA ARG A 197 9.61 -3.19 -13.97
C ARG A 197 8.35 -3.76 -13.31
N ASN A 198 7.39 -2.90 -12.97
CA ASN A 198 6.14 -3.36 -12.36
C ASN A 198 5.40 -4.32 -13.32
N PRO A 199 4.92 -5.49 -12.85
CA PRO A 199 4.26 -6.47 -13.71
C PRO A 199 3.07 -5.93 -14.52
N ASN A 200 2.41 -4.87 -14.06
CA ASN A 200 1.32 -4.22 -14.78
C ASN A 200 1.77 -3.47 -16.05
N LEU A 201 3.08 -3.23 -16.22
CA LEU A 201 3.63 -2.57 -17.41
C LEU A 201 3.94 -3.55 -18.54
N GLY A 202 3.82 -4.86 -18.31
CA GLY A 202 3.97 -5.87 -19.35
C GLY A 202 5.37 -6.01 -19.95
N GLY A 203 6.37 -5.36 -19.36
CA GLY A 203 7.70 -5.21 -19.95
C GLY A 203 7.76 -4.20 -21.11
N GLU A 204 6.68 -3.47 -21.39
CA GLU A 204 6.58 -2.54 -22.54
C GLU A 204 6.79 -1.07 -22.13
N ALA A 205 7.46 -0.83 -21.01
CA ALA A 205 7.69 0.52 -20.52
C ALA A 205 8.58 1.33 -21.49
N LEU A 206 8.31 2.64 -21.56
CA LEU A 206 9.11 3.61 -22.33
C LEU A 206 9.91 4.51 -21.40
N VAL A 207 11.05 5.00 -21.87
CA VAL A 207 11.86 6.03 -21.18
C VAL A 207 11.90 7.29 -22.01
N ILE A 208 11.48 8.41 -21.41
CA ILE A 208 11.66 9.75 -21.98
C ILE A 208 12.74 10.49 -21.19
N SER A 209 13.80 10.87 -21.90
CA SER A 209 14.99 11.51 -21.35
C SER A 209 15.13 12.94 -21.87
N LEU A 210 15.86 13.79 -21.16
CA LEU A 210 16.18 15.12 -21.69
C LEU A 210 17.40 15.00 -22.62
N GLY A 211 18.50 14.42 -22.12
CA GLY A 211 19.76 14.24 -22.82
C GLY A 211 21.00 14.74 -22.06
N CYS A 212 20.82 15.55 -21.00
CA CYS A 212 21.91 16.17 -20.23
C CYS A 212 21.96 15.77 -18.74
N GLU A 213 20.98 14.99 -18.29
CA GLU A 213 20.89 14.49 -16.91
C GLU A 213 22.01 13.52 -16.55
N LYS A 214 22.20 13.28 -15.25
CA LYS A 214 23.18 12.33 -14.73
C LYS A 214 22.65 10.91 -14.67
N LEU A 215 21.36 10.72 -14.37
CA LEU A 215 20.71 9.41 -14.44
C LEU A 215 20.51 9.02 -15.90
N GLN A 216 21.30 8.07 -16.39
CA GLN A 216 21.19 7.61 -17.77
C GLN A 216 20.04 6.60 -17.93
N ALA A 217 19.40 6.58 -19.11
CA ALA A 217 18.33 5.63 -19.42
C ALA A 217 18.72 4.16 -19.18
N GLY A 218 19.98 3.80 -19.48
CA GLY A 218 20.54 2.46 -19.22
C GLY A 218 20.56 2.05 -17.72
N GLN A 219 20.54 3.02 -16.80
CA GLN A 219 20.42 2.74 -15.37
C GLN A 219 18.97 2.46 -14.94
N VAL A 220 18.00 2.85 -15.77
CA VAL A 220 16.57 2.61 -15.56
C VAL A 220 16.12 1.31 -16.25
N MET A 221 16.44 1.14 -17.54
CA MET A 221 16.16 -0.09 -18.31
C MET A 221 17.38 -0.47 -19.16
N HIS A 222 17.73 -1.76 -19.21
CA HIS A 222 18.87 -2.26 -19.98
C HIS A 222 18.65 -3.70 -20.46
N GLU A 223 19.43 -4.10 -21.46
CA GLU A 223 19.27 -5.36 -22.21
C GLU A 223 19.43 -6.63 -21.35
N ASN A 224 20.13 -6.55 -20.22
CA ASN A 224 20.27 -7.68 -19.29
C ASN A 224 19.09 -7.85 -18.32
N ASP A 225 18.04 -7.04 -18.42
CA ASP A 225 16.87 -7.11 -17.54
C ASP A 225 15.70 -7.81 -18.25
N PRO A 226 15.36 -9.06 -17.90
CA PRO A 226 14.35 -9.85 -18.62
C PRO A 226 12.92 -9.32 -18.42
N SER A 227 12.71 -8.40 -17.47
CA SER A 227 11.39 -7.82 -17.19
C SER A 227 11.02 -6.67 -18.13
N VAL A 228 11.88 -6.31 -19.10
CA VAL A 228 11.63 -5.25 -20.08
C VAL A 228 11.95 -5.73 -21.49
N ASP A 229 11.15 -5.30 -22.46
CA ASP A 229 11.35 -5.61 -23.87
C ASP A 229 11.93 -4.41 -24.62
N LEU A 230 13.21 -4.51 -24.94
CA LEU A 230 13.97 -3.49 -25.66
C LEU A 230 14.15 -3.81 -27.15
N SER A 231 13.41 -4.78 -27.71
CA SER A 231 13.53 -5.16 -29.14
C SER A 231 13.07 -4.05 -30.08
N ASP A 232 12.05 -3.29 -29.66
CA ASP A 232 11.57 -2.10 -30.34
C ASP A 232 12.18 -0.83 -29.72
N PRO A 233 12.17 0.31 -30.43
CA PRO A 233 12.51 1.59 -29.82
C PRO A 233 11.77 1.82 -28.50
N TRP A 234 12.53 2.14 -27.45
CA TRP A 234 12.02 2.29 -26.07
C TRP A 234 12.43 3.61 -25.42
N LEU A 235 13.37 4.33 -26.03
CA LEU A 235 13.95 5.56 -25.52
C LEU A 235 13.75 6.69 -26.53
N TYR A 236 13.33 7.85 -26.03
CA TYR A 236 13.46 9.10 -26.77
C TYR A 236 14.10 10.17 -25.89
N ARG A 237 15.07 10.91 -26.45
CA ARG A 237 15.71 12.05 -25.79
C ARG A 237 15.18 13.33 -26.41
N LEU A 238 14.60 14.20 -25.60
CA LEU A 238 14.00 15.44 -26.09
C LEU A 238 15.03 16.35 -26.80
N GLN A 239 16.30 16.36 -26.36
CA GLN A 239 17.35 17.15 -27.01
C GLN A 239 17.77 16.63 -28.40
N ASP A 240 17.30 15.45 -28.82
CA ASP A 240 17.50 14.97 -30.19
C ASP A 240 16.52 15.66 -31.18
N ALA A 241 15.50 16.38 -30.68
CA ALA A 241 14.55 17.11 -31.53
C ALA A 241 15.20 18.35 -32.16
N SER A 242 14.97 18.55 -33.46
CA SER A 242 15.48 19.69 -34.22
C SER A 242 14.40 20.73 -34.52
N LEU A 243 13.14 20.32 -34.58
CA LEU A 243 11.96 21.13 -34.90
C LEU A 243 11.17 21.56 -33.65
N GLY A 244 11.70 21.28 -32.46
CA GLY A 244 11.16 21.72 -31.18
C GLY A 244 10.00 20.85 -30.67
N PHE A 245 9.07 21.47 -29.93
CA PHE A 245 8.06 20.78 -29.14
C PHE A 245 7.14 19.85 -29.95
N VAL A 246 6.74 20.24 -31.16
CA VAL A 246 5.80 19.44 -31.97
C VAL A 246 6.43 18.10 -32.34
N GLU A 247 7.68 18.09 -32.81
CA GLU A 247 8.42 16.86 -33.11
C GLU A 247 8.58 16.00 -31.87
N MET A 248 8.91 16.59 -30.72
CA MET A 248 9.03 15.83 -29.47
C MET A 248 7.76 15.05 -29.14
N ILE A 249 6.60 15.69 -29.27
CA ILE A 249 5.31 15.03 -29.01
C ILE A 249 5.03 13.95 -30.05
N GLU A 250 5.27 14.21 -31.34
CA GLU A 250 5.06 13.21 -32.40
C GLU A 250 5.92 11.96 -32.21
N GLN A 251 7.18 12.12 -31.81
CA GLN A 251 8.07 10.99 -31.52
C GLN A 251 7.58 10.18 -30.31
N ILE A 252 7.15 10.85 -29.23
CA ILE A 252 6.58 10.16 -28.06
C ILE A 252 5.29 9.41 -28.45
N MET A 253 4.43 10.02 -29.26
CA MET A 253 3.19 9.39 -29.74
C MET A 253 3.48 8.16 -30.60
N ALA A 254 4.49 8.21 -31.48
CA ALA A 254 4.88 7.09 -32.32
C ALA A 254 5.44 5.90 -31.50
N LEU A 255 6.26 6.19 -30.50
CA LEU A 255 6.73 5.17 -29.54
C LEU A 255 5.57 4.56 -28.77
N ALA A 256 4.67 5.39 -28.24
CA ALA A 256 3.50 4.93 -27.51
C ALA A 256 2.59 4.06 -28.39
N GLU A 257 2.34 4.45 -29.64
CA GLU A 257 1.50 3.67 -30.55
C GLU A 257 2.10 2.29 -30.86
N THR A 258 3.43 2.20 -30.97
CA THR A 258 4.13 0.92 -31.16
C THR A 258 3.90 -0.01 -29.95
N ARG A 259 4.04 0.51 -28.72
CA ARG A 259 3.83 -0.29 -27.50
C ARG A 259 2.35 -0.62 -27.26
N LEU A 260 1.44 0.31 -27.55
CA LEU A 260 0.00 0.08 -27.42
C LEU A 260 -0.48 -1.06 -28.32
N LYS A 261 0.03 -1.17 -29.56
CA LYS A 261 -0.27 -2.31 -30.44
C LYS A 261 0.10 -3.65 -29.81
N LYS A 262 1.25 -3.74 -29.14
CA LYS A 262 1.70 -4.97 -28.46
C LYS A 262 0.86 -5.26 -27.22
N LEU A 263 0.64 -4.25 -26.38
CA LEU A 263 -0.18 -4.38 -25.17
C LEU A 263 -1.62 -4.79 -25.54
N ASP A 264 -2.18 -4.29 -26.63
CA ASP A 264 -3.56 -4.61 -27.07
C ASP A 264 -3.74 -6.07 -27.50
N LEU A 265 -2.67 -6.79 -27.85
CA LEU A 265 -2.72 -8.22 -28.17
C LEU A 265 -2.81 -9.10 -26.93
N ARG A 266 -2.48 -8.57 -25.75
CA ARG A 266 -2.43 -9.34 -24.50
C ARG A 266 -3.83 -9.69 -24.02
N ARG A 267 -3.98 -10.88 -23.46
CA ARG A 267 -5.23 -11.35 -22.84
C ARG A 267 -4.92 -11.84 -21.43
N ARG A 268 -5.94 -11.80 -20.58
CA ARG A 268 -5.84 -12.41 -19.26
C ARG A 268 -5.81 -13.92 -19.40
N GLU A 269 -5.08 -14.55 -18.50
CA GLU A 269 -5.01 -15.99 -18.31
C GLU A 269 -5.39 -16.30 -16.86
N THR A 270 -6.05 -17.44 -16.65
CA THR A 270 -6.26 -17.97 -15.30
C THR A 270 -4.91 -18.38 -14.71
N VAL A 271 -4.46 -17.68 -13.67
CA VAL A 271 -3.19 -17.93 -12.98
C VAL A 271 -3.42 -18.20 -11.50
N PRO A 272 -2.53 -18.92 -10.80
CA PRO A 272 -2.69 -19.19 -9.37
C PRO A 272 -2.60 -17.88 -8.55
N ALA A 273 -3.30 -17.85 -7.42
CA ALA A 273 -3.30 -16.71 -6.51
C ALA A 273 -1.91 -16.41 -5.91
N SER A 274 -0.99 -17.40 -5.91
CA SER A 274 0.43 -17.24 -5.51
C SER A 274 1.20 -16.20 -6.34
N GLU A 275 0.69 -15.82 -7.52
CA GLU A 275 1.33 -14.79 -8.35
C GLU A 275 0.97 -13.36 -7.91
N LEU A 276 0.05 -13.20 -6.95
CA LEU A 276 -0.36 -11.89 -6.45
C LEU A 276 0.67 -11.32 -5.46
N ILE A 277 0.97 -10.04 -5.64
CA ILE A 277 1.74 -9.25 -4.67
C ILE A 277 0.81 -8.17 -4.11
N LEU A 278 0.40 -8.33 -2.85
CA LEU A 278 -0.48 -7.38 -2.16
C LEU A 278 0.35 -6.44 -1.27
N GLY A 279 0.35 -5.15 -1.61
CA GLY A 279 0.85 -4.09 -0.73
C GLY A 279 -0.26 -3.57 0.18
N MET A 280 0.01 -3.42 1.47
CA MET A 280 -0.92 -2.85 2.45
C MET A 280 -0.32 -1.60 3.09
N GLN A 281 -1.12 -0.56 3.25
CA GLN A 281 -0.74 0.67 3.95
C GLN A 281 -1.95 1.26 4.68
N CYS A 282 -1.70 1.99 5.76
CA CYS A 282 -2.71 2.83 6.39
C CYS A 282 -2.74 4.21 5.73
N GLY A 283 -3.93 4.79 5.56
CA GLY A 283 -4.11 6.17 5.11
C GLY A 283 -4.18 7.14 6.30
N GLY A 284 -5.39 7.64 6.59
CA GLY A 284 -5.65 8.39 7.82
C GLY A 284 -5.90 7.44 8.99
N SER A 285 -5.14 7.59 10.07
CA SER A 285 -5.38 6.80 11.29
C SER A 285 -6.71 7.20 11.92
N ASP A 286 -7.52 6.21 12.29
CA ASP A 286 -8.69 6.40 13.15
C ASP A 286 -8.66 5.45 14.36
N ALA A 287 -9.53 5.68 15.33
CA ALA A 287 -9.61 4.86 16.54
C ALA A 287 -10.16 3.44 16.27
N PHE A 288 -10.75 3.20 15.10
CA PHE A 288 -11.34 1.94 14.68
C PHE A 288 -10.40 1.08 13.80
N SER A 289 -9.31 1.65 13.29
CA SER A 289 -8.45 1.07 12.27
C SER A 289 -7.87 -0.23 12.76
N GLY A 290 -7.28 -0.19 13.96
CA GLY A 290 -6.70 -1.35 14.63
C GLY A 290 -7.71 -2.39 15.12
N ILE A 291 -9.01 -2.09 15.13
CA ILE A 291 -10.05 -3.00 15.67
C ILE A 291 -11.03 -3.54 14.63
N THR A 292 -10.93 -3.04 13.39
CA THR A 292 -11.81 -3.44 12.28
C THR A 292 -11.01 -3.77 11.03
N ALA A 293 -10.60 -2.76 10.26
CA ALA A 293 -9.95 -2.92 8.96
C ALA A 293 -8.59 -3.62 9.06
N ASN A 294 -7.74 -3.25 10.02
CA ASN A 294 -6.39 -3.82 10.13
C ASN A 294 -6.43 -5.32 10.49
N PRO A 295 -7.23 -5.78 11.48
CA PRO A 295 -7.39 -7.22 11.73
C PRO A 295 -7.94 -7.98 10.51
N ALA A 296 -8.91 -7.41 9.79
CA ALA A 296 -9.47 -8.04 8.59
C ALA A 296 -8.42 -8.17 7.47
N LEU A 297 -7.59 -7.13 7.27
CA LEU A 297 -6.47 -7.15 6.33
C LEU A 297 -5.38 -8.13 6.77
N GLY A 298 -5.10 -8.24 8.07
CA GLY A 298 -4.19 -9.25 8.63
C GLY A 298 -4.65 -10.67 8.31
N TYR A 299 -5.95 -10.95 8.52
CA TYR A 299 -6.52 -12.24 8.15
C TYR A 299 -6.45 -12.49 6.63
N ALA A 300 -6.75 -11.49 5.81
CA ALA A 300 -6.61 -11.61 4.35
C ALA A 300 -5.15 -11.85 3.91
N ALA A 301 -4.18 -11.25 4.60
CA ALA A 301 -2.77 -11.48 4.36
C ALA A 301 -2.37 -12.91 4.69
N ASP A 302 -2.83 -13.47 5.81
CA ASP A 302 -2.59 -14.88 6.16
C ASP A 302 -3.21 -15.84 5.13
N LEU A 303 -4.39 -15.52 4.60
CA LEU A 303 -5.00 -16.28 3.50
C LEU A 303 -4.14 -16.23 2.23
N LEU A 304 -3.60 -15.05 1.88
CA LEU A 304 -2.72 -14.91 0.71
C LEU A 304 -1.41 -15.66 0.89
N VAL A 305 -0.76 -15.55 2.06
CA VAL A 305 0.46 -16.31 2.40
C VAL A 305 0.23 -17.81 2.27
N ARG A 306 -0.95 -18.31 2.67
CA ARG A 306 -1.32 -19.73 2.51
C ARG A 306 -1.56 -20.13 1.07
N ALA A 307 -1.89 -19.18 0.19
CA ALA A 307 -2.10 -19.42 -1.24
C ALA A 307 -0.80 -19.41 -2.06
N GLY A 308 0.34 -19.08 -1.43
CA GLY A 308 1.67 -19.02 -2.03
C GLY A 308 2.10 -17.61 -2.37
#